data_AF-A0A0N1PI49-F1
#
_entry.id   AF-A0A0N1PI49-F1
#
_cell.length_a   1.000
_cell.length_b   1.000
_cell.length_c   1.000
_cell.angle_alpha   90.00
_cell.angle_beta   90.00
_cell.angle_gamma   90.00
#
_symmetry.space_group_name_H-M   'P 1'
#
loop_
_entity.id
_entity.type
_entity.pdbx_description
1 polymer ?
#
loop_
_entity_poly.entity_id
_entity_poly.type
_entity_poly.pdbx_seq_one_letter_code
_entity_poly.pdbx_strand_id
1 'polypeptide(L)'
;MNQYIEDAKQGTHSDKWGNSSYVVSKVGLTALTKIQQRQLNDRDIKVNAVHPGYVDTDMTSHKGSLSIDEGAVAPLFLALDAPDSVRGQYVWCDKRIVDWDGPKPNIG
;
A
#
# COMPACT_ATOMS: atom_id res chain seq x y z
N MET A 1 -14.90 6.61 2.97
CA MET A 1 -14.62 6.09 4.33
C MET A 1 -15.80 6.21 5.29
N ASN A 2 -16.64 7.25 5.22
CA ASN A 2 -17.81 7.38 6.12
C ASN A 2 -18.76 6.17 6.08
N GLN A 3 -19.05 5.63 4.88
CA GLN A 3 -19.90 4.44 4.76
C GLN A 3 -19.33 3.23 5.52
N TYR A 4 -18.02 2.98 5.40
CA TYR A 4 -17.36 1.90 6.17
C TYR A 4 -17.53 2.10 7.68
N ILE A 5 -17.40 3.33 8.18
CA ILE A 5 -17.55 3.64 9.61
C ILE A 5 -18.97 3.30 10.08
N GLU A 6 -20.00 3.68 9.31
CA GLU A 6 -21.39 3.37 9.65
C GLU A 6 -21.67 1.86 9.60
N ASP A 7 -21.24 1.16 8.54
CA ASP A 7 -21.40 -0.29 8.41
C ASP A 7 -20.63 -1.04 9.53
N ALA A 8 -19.46 -0.54 9.94
CA ALA A 8 -18.66 -1.12 11.03
C ALA A 8 -19.34 -0.95 12.39
N LYS A 9 -19.92 0.22 12.69
CA LYS A 9 -20.71 0.46 13.91
C LYS A 9 -21.92 -0.47 14.00
N GLN A 10 -22.50 -0.83 12.85
CA GLN A 10 -23.65 -1.73 12.76
C GLN A 10 -23.25 -3.22 12.73
N GLY A 11 -21.96 -3.54 12.64
CA GLY A 11 -21.47 -4.92 12.54
C GLY A 11 -21.73 -5.58 11.18
N THR A 12 -22.07 -4.82 10.14
CA THR A 12 -22.45 -5.31 8.80
C THR A 12 -21.36 -5.09 7.74
N HIS A 13 -20.18 -4.62 8.14
CA HIS A 13 -19.11 -4.25 7.23
C HIS A 13 -18.52 -5.44 6.42
N SER A 14 -18.56 -6.66 6.94
CA SER A 14 -17.90 -7.84 6.34
C SER A 14 -18.31 -8.10 4.89
N ASP A 15 -19.59 -7.91 4.58
CA ASP A 15 -20.19 -8.31 3.30
C ASP A 15 -19.68 -7.47 2.13
N LYS A 16 -19.28 -6.22 2.40
CA LYS A 16 -18.84 -5.25 1.37
C LYS A 16 -17.37 -4.90 1.49
N TRP A 17 -16.84 -4.84 2.71
CA TRP A 17 -15.52 -4.28 3.00
C TRP A 17 -14.49 -5.35 3.38
N GLY A 18 -14.94 -6.59 3.61
CA GLY A 18 -14.13 -7.65 4.18
C GLY A 18 -13.95 -7.53 5.70
N ASN A 19 -13.25 -8.50 6.28
CA ASN A 19 -13.18 -8.69 7.73
C ASN A 19 -12.03 -7.93 8.42
N SER A 20 -11.32 -7.05 7.72
CA SER A 20 -10.11 -6.40 8.26
C SER A 20 -10.18 -4.89 8.10
N SER A 21 -10.38 -4.18 9.22
CA SER A 21 -10.27 -2.71 9.27
C SER A 21 -8.90 -2.22 8.81
N TYR A 22 -7.85 -3.00 9.07
CA TYR A 22 -6.50 -2.72 8.61
C TYR A 22 -6.42 -2.69 7.08
N VAL A 23 -6.97 -3.70 6.40
CA VAL A 23 -7.02 -3.74 4.92
C VAL A 23 -7.78 -2.54 4.37
N VAL A 24 -8.96 -2.22 4.91
CA VAL A 24 -9.75 -1.05 4.48
C VAL A 24 -8.95 0.25 4.67
N SER A 25 -8.20 0.38 5.77
CA SER A 25 -7.36 1.56 6.01
C SER A 25 -6.24 1.71 4.96
N LYS A 26 -5.64 0.61 4.51
CA LYS A 26 -4.57 0.61 3.49
C LYS A 26 -5.10 0.81 2.07
N VAL A 27 -6.32 0.35 1.77
CA VAL A 27 -7.05 0.71 0.55
C VAL A 27 -7.27 2.23 0.52
N GLY A 28 -7.75 2.82 1.62
CA GLY A 28 -7.93 4.27 1.73
C GLY A 28 -6.62 5.07 1.56
N LEU A 29 -5.54 4.62 2.20
CA LEU A 29 -4.21 5.24 2.06
C LEU A 29 -3.68 5.18 0.62
N THR A 30 -3.89 4.06 -0.07
CA THR A 30 -3.46 3.89 -1.48
C THR A 30 -4.26 4.80 -2.41
N ALA A 31 -5.57 4.94 -2.19
CA ALA A 31 -6.39 5.88 -2.93
C ALA A 31 -5.96 7.35 -2.68
N LEU A 32 -5.68 7.70 -1.42
CA LEU A 32 -5.18 9.03 -1.05
C LEU A 32 -3.84 9.35 -1.73
N THR A 33 -2.93 8.39 -1.79
CA THR A 33 -1.64 8.53 -2.50
C THR A 33 -1.85 8.94 -3.96
N LYS A 34 -2.79 8.28 -4.67
CA LYS A 34 -3.12 8.60 -6.06
C LYS A 34 -3.72 10.00 -6.22
N ILE A 35 -4.55 10.43 -5.26
CA ILE A 35 -5.09 11.80 -5.23
C ILE A 35 -3.98 12.82 -5.00
N GLN A 36 -3.11 12.58 -4.02
CA GLN A 36 -1.99 13.47 -3.69
C GLN A 36 -1.02 13.62 -4.85
N GLN A 37 -0.70 12.54 -5.57
CA GLN A 37 0.13 12.65 -6.76
C GLN A 37 -0.49 13.61 -7.78
N ARG A 38 -1.80 13.51 -8.05
CA ARG A 38 -2.48 14.41 -9.00
C ARG A 38 -2.44 15.87 -8.54
N GLN A 39 -2.58 16.12 -7.24
CA GLN A 39 -2.51 17.45 -6.65
C GLN A 39 -1.11 18.07 -6.71
N LEU A 40 -0.07 17.24 -6.78
CA LEU A 40 1.33 17.65 -6.78
C LEU A 40 1.99 17.47 -8.14
N ASN A 41 1.23 17.25 -9.22
CA ASN A 41 1.79 17.04 -10.56
C ASN A 41 2.44 18.29 -11.14
N ASP A 42 2.05 19.49 -10.69
CA ASP A 42 2.68 20.76 -11.01
C ASP A 42 4.00 20.99 -10.25
N ARG A 43 4.27 20.16 -9.24
CA ARG A 43 5.51 20.15 -8.46
C ARG A 43 6.38 18.98 -8.91
N ASP A 44 7.68 19.11 -8.75
CA ASP A 44 8.59 17.97 -8.88
C ASP A 44 8.57 17.09 -7.61
N ILE A 45 7.37 16.63 -7.22
CA ILE A 45 7.15 15.77 -6.06
C ILE A 45 6.48 14.48 -6.50
N LYS A 46 7.13 13.36 -6.19
CA LYS A 46 6.69 11.99 -6.49
C LYS A 46 6.04 11.39 -5.26
N VAL A 47 4.81 10.90 -5.40
CA VAL A 47 4.05 10.25 -4.33
C VAL A 47 3.59 8.89 -4.82
N ASN A 48 4.05 7.84 -4.16
CA ASN A 48 3.74 6.45 -4.49
C ASN A 48 3.39 5.67 -3.23
N ALA A 49 2.59 4.61 -3.37
CA ALA A 49 2.28 3.68 -2.31
C ALA A 49 3.11 2.42 -2.51
N VAL A 50 3.56 1.81 -1.41
CA VAL A 50 4.44 0.64 -1.45
C VAL A 50 3.99 -0.42 -0.47
N HIS A 51 4.01 -1.67 -0.92
CA HIS A 51 3.85 -2.84 -0.07
C HIS A 51 5.24 -3.42 0.24
N PRO A 52 5.73 -3.33 1.48
CA PRO A 52 7.10 -3.76 1.82
C PRO A 52 7.26 -5.28 1.87
N GLY A 53 6.16 -6.03 1.77
CA GLY A 53 6.15 -7.49 1.92
C GLY A 53 5.71 -7.89 3.32
N TYR A 54 5.87 -9.17 3.66
CA TYR A 54 5.55 -9.68 4.98
C TYR A 54 6.82 -9.71 5.82
N VAL A 55 7.08 -8.61 6.55
CA VAL A 55 8.36 -8.34 7.22
C VAL A 55 8.32 -8.77 8.68
N ASP A 56 9.40 -9.37 9.17
CA ASP A 56 9.63 -9.77 10.57
C ASP A 56 9.75 -8.51 11.45
N THR A 57 8.65 -8.15 12.11
CA THR A 57 8.52 -6.97 12.97
C THR A 57 7.55 -7.30 14.12
N ASP A 58 7.51 -6.45 15.14
CA ASP A 58 6.50 -6.52 16.21
C ASP A 58 5.06 -6.49 15.64
N MET A 59 4.82 -5.67 14.59
CA MET A 59 3.52 -5.55 13.93
C MET A 59 3.05 -6.88 13.31
N THR A 60 3.97 -7.72 12.86
CA THR A 60 3.67 -9.07 12.33
C THR A 60 3.85 -10.17 13.37
N SER A 61 4.12 -9.79 14.62
CA SER A 61 4.45 -10.71 15.72
C SER A 61 5.61 -11.65 15.37
N HIS A 62 6.62 -11.12 14.68
CA HIS A 62 7.79 -11.88 14.20
C HIS A 62 7.48 -13.10 13.34
N LYS A 63 6.37 -13.05 12.57
CA LYS A 63 5.98 -14.12 11.64
C LYS A 63 6.26 -13.80 10.17
N GLY A 64 6.83 -12.62 9.90
CA GLY A 64 7.20 -12.21 8.56
C GLY A 64 8.26 -13.13 7.95
N SER A 65 8.20 -13.32 6.63
CA SER A 65 9.20 -14.11 5.89
C SER A 65 10.40 -13.28 5.44
N LEU A 66 10.30 -11.96 5.45
CA LEU A 66 11.36 -11.04 5.08
C LEU A 66 12.00 -10.41 6.32
N SER A 67 13.31 -10.23 6.30
CA SER A 67 14.02 -9.39 7.25
C SER A 67 13.67 -7.90 7.08
N ILE A 68 14.04 -7.08 8.08
CA ILE A 68 13.89 -5.62 8.03
C ILE A 68 14.56 -5.03 6.78
N ASP A 69 15.80 -5.46 6.50
CA ASP A 69 16.58 -4.94 5.37
C ASP A 69 15.92 -5.30 4.03
N GLU A 70 15.41 -6.52 3.88
CA GLU A 70 14.66 -6.93 2.68
C GLU A 70 13.36 -6.14 2.52
N GLY A 71 12.63 -5.89 3.61
CA GLY A 71 11.41 -5.08 3.60
C GLY A 71 11.65 -3.60 3.24
N ALA A 72 12.86 -3.08 3.51
CA ALA A 72 13.23 -1.70 3.23
C ALA A 72 13.60 -1.44 1.76
N VAL A 73 13.90 -2.48 0.98
CA VAL A 73 14.38 -2.36 -0.42
C VAL A 73 13.41 -1.56 -1.30
N ALA A 74 12.12 -1.93 -1.34
CA ALA A 74 11.16 -1.26 -2.22
C ALA A 74 10.85 0.20 -1.79
N PRO A 75 10.65 0.51 -0.49
CA PRO A 75 10.57 1.88 -0.03
C PRO A 75 11.80 2.74 -0.37
N LEU A 76 13.02 2.23 -0.17
CA LEU A 76 14.24 2.95 -0.50
C LEU A 76 14.40 3.17 -2.00
N PHE A 77 14.06 2.17 -2.81
CA PHE A 77 14.01 2.31 -4.26
C PHE A 77 13.11 3.46 -4.69
N LEU A 78 11.89 3.57 -4.13
CA LEU A 78 10.99 4.68 -4.44
C LEU A 78 11.52 6.05 -4.02
N ALA A 79 12.26 6.09 -2.91
CA ALA A 79 12.80 7.33 -2.37
C ALA A 79 14.04 7.83 -3.14
N LEU A 80 14.89 6.91 -3.61
CA LEU A 80 16.24 7.23 -4.09
C LEU A 80 16.44 6.98 -5.58
N ASP A 81 15.86 5.90 -6.12
CA ASP A 81 16.29 5.31 -7.40
C ASP A 81 15.17 5.17 -8.45
N ALA A 82 13.91 5.32 -8.05
CA ALA A 82 12.79 5.10 -8.96
C ALA A 82 12.77 6.15 -10.09
N PRO A 83 12.52 5.71 -11.35
CA PRO A 83 12.42 6.63 -12.48
C PRO A 83 11.39 7.73 -12.25
N ASP A 84 11.60 8.90 -12.84
CA ASP A 84 10.68 10.05 -12.68
C ASP A 84 9.27 9.78 -13.21
N SER A 85 9.11 8.79 -14.08
CA SER A 85 7.80 8.31 -14.56
C SER A 85 6.99 7.57 -13.48
N VAL A 86 7.61 7.12 -12.40
CA VAL A 86 6.94 6.39 -11.30
C VAL A 86 6.24 7.39 -10.38
N ARG A 87 4.99 7.70 -10.71
CA ARG A 87 4.16 8.70 -10.02
C ARG A 87 2.76 8.16 -9.78
N GLY A 88 2.28 8.21 -8.53
CA GLY A 88 0.93 7.75 -8.16
C GLY A 88 0.74 6.23 -8.30
N GLN A 89 1.84 5.48 -8.29
CA GLN A 89 1.86 4.04 -8.50
C GLN A 89 1.70 3.29 -7.18
N TYR A 90 1.31 2.03 -7.30
CA TYR A 90 1.37 1.06 -6.22
C TYR A 90 2.47 0.06 -6.55
N VAL A 91 3.48 -0.02 -5.69
CA VAL A 91 4.71 -0.79 -5.93
C VAL A 91 4.81 -1.92 -4.93
N TRP A 92 5.07 -3.11 -5.44
CA TRP A 92 5.22 -4.32 -4.64
C TRP A 92 6.63 -4.45 -4.05
N CYS A 93 6.83 -5.40 -3.13
CA CYS A 93 8.10 -5.56 -2.40
C CYS A 93 9.29 -5.92 -3.31
N ASP A 94 9.02 -6.43 -4.50
CA ASP A 94 10.01 -6.73 -5.54
C ASP A 94 10.20 -5.59 -6.56
N LYS A 95 9.71 -4.38 -6.22
CA LYS A 95 9.77 -3.14 -7.02
C LYS A 95 8.91 -3.14 -8.28
N ARG A 96 8.10 -4.17 -8.54
CA ARG A 96 7.14 -4.14 -9.65
C ARG A 96 6.01 -3.17 -9.37
N ILE A 97 5.63 -2.40 -10.38
CA ILE A 97 4.36 -1.66 -10.37
C ILE A 97 3.25 -2.68 -10.62
N VAL A 98 2.22 -2.67 -9.78
CA VAL A 98 1.10 -3.60 -9.86
C VAL A 98 -0.22 -2.87 -9.68
N ASP A 99 -1.30 -3.47 -10.18
CA ASP A 99 -2.64 -2.94 -9.95
C ASP A 99 -2.99 -3.02 -8.46
N TRP A 100 -3.39 -1.90 -7.89
CA TRP A 100 -3.68 -1.77 -6.46
C TRP A 100 -5.00 -2.44 -6.05
N ASP A 101 -5.90 -2.65 -7.01
CA ASP A 101 -7.18 -3.34 -6.92
C ASP A 101 -7.16 -4.70 -7.67
N GLY A 102 -5.97 -5.12 -8.12
CA GLY A 102 -5.75 -6.39 -8.80
C GLY A 102 -5.54 -7.57 -7.85
N PRO A 103 -5.36 -8.79 -8.41
CA PRO A 103 -4.99 -9.95 -7.62
C PRO A 103 -3.62 -9.76 -6.95
N LYS A 104 -3.41 -10.44 -5.82
CA LYS A 104 -2.08 -10.48 -5.17
C LYS A 104 -1.02 -10.93 -6.20
N PRO A 105 0.07 -10.16 -6.37
CA PRO A 105 1.13 -10.54 -7.30
C PRO A 105 1.73 -11.89 -6.95
N ASN A 106 1.96 -12.73 -7.95
CA ASN A 106 2.75 -13.95 -7.79
C ASN A 106 4.22 -13.54 -7.63
N ILE A 107 4.74 -13.77 -6.43
CA ILE A 107 6.15 -13.68 -6.07
C ILE A 107 6.61 -15.13 -6.10
N GLY A 108 7.33 -15.49 -7.16
CA GLY A 108 7.70 -16.87 -7.48
C GLY A 108 8.49 -17.57 -6.39
#